data_AF-A0A6J0IY96-F1
#
_entry.id   AF-A0A6J0IY96-F1
#
_cell.length_a   1.000
_cell.length_b   1.000
_cell.length_c   1.000
_cell.angle_alpha   90.00
_cell.angle_beta   90.00
_cell.angle_gamma   90.00
#
_symmetry.space_group_name_H-M   'P 1'
#
loop_
_entity.id
_entity.type
_entity.pdbx_description
1 polymer ?
#
loop_
_entity_poly.entity_id
_entity_poly.type
_entity_poly.pdbx_seq_one_letter_code
_entity_poly.pdbx_strand_id
1 'polypeptide(L)'
;MGDPANTSTVGYTGGAPSSPPCQRDTSVTRLLFPALYTLIFLLGLTLNSLACWAFCHIPSTSTFIVYLKNILVSDLIMTLMLPLKILTDSGLGPWQLKAFVCRFSAVVFYDTMYISIVLLGLIAFDRFLKIVRPFGKFWVQNPTSAKILTGLVWLFFLVLSLPNTILSNKTATPQSVRKCASLKSYLGLKWHEAVSYICQFIFWTVLILMLLFYIIITKKVYESYIKTQKKDNKREKRIKGKVFIIFTVFFLCFAPFHFSRVPYTLSQTTAHVDCALQKQLFVAKESTLWLAATNVCMDPLIYMVLCKPFVERVLCRRAKTRRRAFYRNPKTELDTQVSPTES
;
A
#
# COMPACT_ATOMS: atom_id res chain seq x y z
N MET A 1 22.31 75.80 -34.69
CA MET A 1 21.12 76.23 -35.45
C MET A 1 20.70 75.05 -36.30
N GLY A 2 19.62 74.30 -36.08
CA GLY A 2 18.52 74.25 -35.13
C GLY A 2 17.66 73.02 -35.51
N ASP A 3 17.18 72.26 -34.52
CA ASP A 3 16.18 71.17 -34.63
C ASP A 3 14.76 71.72 -34.98
N PRO A 4 13.65 70.94 -35.21
CA PRO A 4 13.39 69.52 -34.85
C PRO A 4 12.50 68.63 -35.79
N ALA A 5 12.37 67.35 -35.37
CA ALA A 5 11.22 66.43 -35.45
C ALA A 5 10.87 65.67 -36.76
N ASN A 6 10.98 64.33 -36.75
CA ASN A 6 9.81 63.49 -36.44
C ASN A 6 10.20 62.04 -36.05
N THR A 7 9.47 61.55 -35.05
CA THR A 7 9.64 60.31 -34.27
C THR A 7 9.01 59.11 -35.00
N SER A 8 9.62 57.92 -34.90
CA SER A 8 8.91 56.62 -34.76
C SER A 8 9.89 55.47 -34.50
N THR A 9 10.21 55.26 -33.23
CA THR A 9 10.71 54.01 -32.65
C THR A 9 9.58 52.97 -32.57
N VAL A 10 9.78 51.77 -33.10
CA VAL A 10 9.05 50.57 -32.66
C VAL A 10 10.06 49.54 -32.19
N GLY A 11 10.05 49.31 -30.87
CA GLY A 11 10.99 48.47 -30.15
C GLY A 11 10.76 46.97 -30.39
N TYR A 12 11.88 46.25 -30.47
CA TYR A 12 11.93 44.82 -30.25
C TYR A 12 11.55 44.53 -28.79
N THR A 13 10.35 44.03 -28.55
CA THR A 13 10.00 43.43 -27.26
C THR A 13 10.73 42.10 -27.12
N GLY A 14 11.81 42.10 -26.34
CA GLY A 14 12.50 40.90 -25.92
C GLY A 14 11.54 39.97 -25.16
N GLY A 15 11.25 38.81 -25.76
CA GLY A 15 10.62 37.71 -25.06
C GLY A 15 11.50 37.28 -23.89
N ALA A 16 10.92 37.23 -22.69
CA ALA A 16 11.62 36.76 -21.50
C ALA A 16 12.27 35.39 -21.75
N PRO A 17 13.52 35.17 -21.31
CA PRO A 17 14.16 33.87 -21.45
C PRO A 17 13.33 32.82 -20.71
N SER A 18 12.86 31.80 -21.43
CA SER A 18 12.21 30.64 -20.83
C SER A 18 13.11 30.07 -19.74
N SER A 19 12.64 30.04 -18.49
CA SER A 19 13.38 29.47 -17.37
C SER A 19 13.91 28.08 -17.74
N PRO A 20 15.18 27.76 -17.45
CA PRO A 20 15.73 26.45 -17.78
C PRO A 20 14.90 25.34 -17.11
N PRO A 21 14.71 24.19 -17.78
CA PRO A 21 13.92 23.10 -17.22
C PRO A 21 14.55 22.62 -15.90
N CYS A 22 13.75 22.59 -14.82
CA CYS A 22 14.21 22.18 -13.49
C CYS A 22 14.85 20.78 -13.52
N GLN A 23 16.18 20.73 -13.45
CA GLN A 23 16.96 19.51 -13.57
C GLN A 23 17.10 18.88 -12.18
N ARG A 24 16.48 17.70 -12.00
CA ARG A 24 16.54 16.97 -10.74
C ARG A 24 17.83 16.16 -10.68
N ASP A 25 18.71 16.48 -9.74
CA ASP A 25 19.77 15.55 -9.36
C ASP A 25 19.10 14.31 -8.76
N THR A 26 19.24 13.18 -9.45
CA THR A 26 18.57 11.91 -9.15
C THR A 26 19.54 10.85 -8.66
N SER A 27 20.81 11.20 -8.47
CA SER A 27 21.88 10.23 -8.20
C SER A 27 21.63 9.48 -6.89
N VAL A 28 21.30 10.21 -5.81
CA VAL A 28 20.97 9.61 -4.50
C VAL A 28 19.65 8.85 -4.54
N THR A 29 18.63 9.39 -5.21
CA THR A 29 17.28 8.78 -5.24
C THR A 29 17.23 7.51 -6.09
N ARG A 30 18.08 7.39 -7.12
CA ARG A 30 18.25 6.17 -7.95
C ARG A 30 18.91 5.01 -7.19
N LEU A 31 19.62 5.29 -6.11
CA LEU A 31 20.19 4.23 -5.27
C LEU A 31 19.29 3.94 -4.06
N LEU A 32 18.91 5.00 -3.34
CA LEU A 32 18.21 4.89 -2.05
C LEU A 32 16.83 4.22 -2.20
N PHE A 33 15.96 4.72 -3.09
CA PHE A 33 14.61 4.16 -3.20
C PHE A 33 14.60 2.72 -3.71
N PRO A 34 15.34 2.34 -4.78
CA PRO A 34 15.41 0.95 -5.20
C PRO A 34 15.93 0.00 -4.12
N ALA A 35 16.93 0.40 -3.32
CA ALA A 35 17.42 -0.39 -2.20
C ALA A 35 16.32 -0.58 -1.12
N LEU A 36 15.63 0.49 -0.75
CA LEU A 36 14.54 0.45 0.23
C LEU A 36 13.33 -0.37 -0.26
N TYR A 37 12.97 -0.29 -1.55
CA TYR A 37 11.93 -1.14 -2.14
C TYR A 37 12.37 -2.60 -2.24
N THR A 38 13.66 -2.88 -2.43
CA THR A 38 14.20 -4.26 -2.41
C THR A 38 14.00 -4.90 -1.03
N LEU A 39 14.23 -4.14 0.04
CA LEU A 39 13.95 -4.61 1.41
C LEU A 39 12.45 -4.93 1.60
N ILE A 40 11.56 -4.04 1.15
CA ILE A 40 10.11 -4.29 1.18
C ILE A 40 9.76 -5.52 0.36
N PHE A 41 10.33 -5.68 -0.83
CA PHE A 41 10.04 -6.83 -1.69
C PHE A 41 10.39 -8.16 -1.01
N LEU A 42 11.60 -8.27 -0.44
CA LEU A 42 12.05 -9.50 0.24
C LEU A 42 11.19 -9.80 1.47
N LEU A 43 10.93 -8.79 2.31
CA LEU A 43 10.11 -8.95 3.50
C LEU A 43 8.64 -9.24 3.16
N GLY A 44 8.08 -8.49 2.22
CA GLY A 44 6.71 -8.64 1.75
C GLY A 44 6.49 -10.01 1.11
N LEU A 45 7.41 -10.47 0.24
CA LEU A 45 7.29 -11.78 -0.39
C LEU A 45 7.31 -12.90 0.64
N THR A 46 8.21 -12.84 1.63
CA THR A 46 8.31 -13.88 2.68
C THR A 46 7.09 -13.89 3.59
N LEU A 47 6.64 -12.73 4.08
CA LEU A 47 5.47 -12.60 4.96
C LEU A 47 4.17 -12.97 4.26
N ASN A 48 3.95 -12.48 3.03
CA ASN A 48 2.72 -12.76 2.28
C ASN A 48 2.69 -14.20 1.77
N SER A 49 3.83 -14.82 1.43
CA SER A 49 3.88 -16.24 1.09
C SER A 49 3.51 -17.13 2.28
N LEU A 50 4.03 -16.82 3.48
CA LEU A 50 3.63 -17.50 4.72
C LEU A 50 2.14 -17.31 4.98
N ALA A 51 1.63 -16.10 4.76
CA ALA A 51 0.23 -15.80 4.98
C ALA A 51 -0.70 -16.53 3.99
N CYS A 52 -0.32 -16.58 2.72
CA CYS A 52 -1.00 -17.33 1.68
C CYS A 52 -1.10 -18.81 2.04
N TRP A 53 0.03 -19.44 2.38
CA TRP A 53 0.04 -20.82 2.85
C TRP A 53 -0.94 -21.05 4.02
N ALA A 54 -0.95 -20.16 5.02
CA ALA A 54 -1.85 -20.30 6.16
C ALA A 54 -3.34 -20.14 5.76
N PHE A 55 -3.67 -19.12 4.98
CA PHE A 55 -5.04 -18.80 4.58
C PHE A 55 -5.64 -19.77 3.56
N CYS A 56 -4.82 -20.46 2.76
CA CYS A 56 -5.27 -21.58 1.93
C CYS A 56 -5.95 -22.68 2.76
N HIS A 57 -5.54 -22.84 4.02
CA HIS A 57 -6.09 -23.85 4.92
C HIS A 57 -7.10 -23.32 5.96
N ILE A 58 -7.46 -22.03 5.89
CA ILE A 58 -8.43 -21.40 6.79
C ILE A 58 -9.70 -21.10 5.99
N PRO A 59 -10.86 -21.68 6.34
CA PRO A 59 -12.11 -21.39 5.63
C PRO A 59 -12.58 -19.95 5.89
N SER A 60 -13.25 -19.36 4.91
CA SER A 60 -13.74 -17.97 4.98
C SER A 60 -15.06 -17.87 5.76
N THR A 61 -15.03 -18.20 7.05
CA THR A 61 -16.22 -18.31 7.91
C THR A 61 -16.70 -16.98 8.50
N SER A 62 -15.91 -15.91 8.39
CA SER A 62 -16.26 -14.57 8.87
C SER A 62 -15.94 -13.50 7.84
N THR A 63 -16.68 -12.39 7.87
CA THR A 63 -16.44 -11.19 7.07
C THR A 63 -15.00 -10.70 7.17
N PHE A 64 -14.45 -10.72 8.38
CA PHE A 64 -13.07 -10.35 8.62
C PHE A 64 -12.07 -11.23 7.87
N ILE A 65 -12.23 -12.56 7.90
CA ILE A 65 -11.34 -13.47 7.17
C ILE A 65 -11.46 -13.24 5.65
N VAL A 66 -12.66 -12.95 5.15
CA VAL A 66 -12.86 -12.59 3.73
C VAL A 66 -12.06 -11.34 3.36
N TYR A 67 -12.14 -10.27 4.16
CA TYR A 67 -11.38 -9.05 3.92
C TYR A 67 -9.87 -9.28 4.02
N LEU A 68 -9.39 -10.01 5.03
CA LEU A 68 -7.96 -10.31 5.18
C LEU A 68 -7.40 -11.09 3.98
N LYS A 69 -8.15 -12.06 3.45
CA LYS A 69 -7.72 -12.80 2.24
C LYS A 69 -7.65 -11.88 1.02
N ASN A 70 -8.57 -10.94 0.87
CA ASN A 70 -8.52 -9.98 -0.24
C ASN A 70 -7.36 -8.98 -0.09
N ILE A 71 -7.05 -8.54 1.13
CA ILE A 71 -5.85 -7.74 1.42
C ILE A 71 -4.61 -8.53 1.00
N LEU A 72 -4.49 -9.79 1.43
CA LEU A 72 -3.38 -10.65 1.05
C LEU A 72 -3.21 -10.76 -0.48
N VAL A 73 -4.30 -10.92 -1.23
CA VAL A 73 -4.25 -10.98 -2.70
C VAL A 73 -3.74 -9.65 -3.26
N SER A 74 -4.25 -8.53 -2.77
CA SER A 74 -3.81 -7.19 -3.15
C SER A 74 -2.31 -6.99 -2.86
N ASP A 75 -1.84 -7.38 -1.67
CA ASP A 75 -0.45 -7.23 -1.25
C ASP A 75 0.49 -8.12 -2.04
N LEU A 76 0.09 -9.34 -2.40
CA LEU A 76 0.86 -10.21 -3.29
C LEU A 76 1.02 -9.57 -4.67
N ILE A 77 -0.06 -9.04 -5.26
CA ILE A 77 0.00 -8.38 -6.56
C ILE A 77 0.89 -7.14 -6.48
N MET A 78 0.73 -6.29 -5.45
CA MET A 78 1.58 -5.12 -5.24
C MET A 78 3.05 -5.51 -5.08
N THR A 79 3.35 -6.54 -4.28
CA THR A 79 4.70 -7.05 -4.06
C THR A 79 5.33 -7.50 -5.38
N LEU A 80 4.58 -8.18 -6.25
CA LEU A 80 5.05 -8.60 -7.58
C LEU A 80 5.31 -7.44 -8.54
N MET A 81 4.72 -6.26 -8.32
CA MET A 81 5.02 -5.06 -9.11
C MET A 81 6.31 -4.36 -8.64
N LEU A 82 6.78 -4.59 -7.41
CA LEU A 82 7.97 -3.92 -6.86
C LEU A 82 9.26 -4.17 -7.64
N PRO A 83 9.61 -5.40 -8.09
CA PRO A 83 10.83 -5.65 -8.88
C PRO A 83 10.90 -4.79 -10.15
N LEU A 84 9.76 -4.60 -10.83
CA LEU A 84 9.68 -3.81 -12.06
C LEU A 84 9.95 -2.32 -11.77
N LYS A 85 9.42 -1.81 -10.65
CA LYS A 85 9.69 -0.46 -10.15
C LYS A 85 11.18 -0.31 -9.77
N ILE A 86 11.74 -1.26 -9.03
CA ILE A 86 13.15 -1.26 -8.60
C ILE A 86 14.09 -1.19 -9.82
N LEU A 87 13.90 -2.07 -10.81
CA LEU A 87 14.71 -2.10 -12.03
C LEU A 87 14.61 -0.81 -12.84
N THR A 88 13.42 -0.22 -12.91
CA THR A 88 13.18 1.02 -13.66
C THR A 88 13.75 2.25 -12.96
N ASP A 89 13.58 2.34 -11.64
CA ASP A 89 14.01 3.49 -10.83
C ASP A 89 15.52 3.49 -10.58
N SER A 90 16.16 2.32 -10.56
CA SER A 90 17.63 2.18 -10.48
C SER A 90 18.33 2.51 -11.80
N GLY A 91 17.61 2.49 -12.93
CA GLY A 91 18.19 2.67 -14.26
C GLY A 91 18.91 1.43 -14.81
N LEU A 92 18.81 0.29 -14.12
CA LEU A 92 19.36 -0.99 -14.58
C LEU A 92 18.49 -1.66 -15.65
N GLY A 93 17.19 -1.36 -15.67
CA GLY A 93 16.25 -1.90 -16.64
C GLY A 93 16.34 -1.23 -18.02
N PRO A 94 16.00 -1.95 -19.10
CA PRO A 94 15.93 -1.38 -20.44
C PRO A 94 14.78 -0.36 -20.55
N TRP A 95 14.86 0.58 -21.50
CA TRP A 95 13.85 1.64 -21.65
C TRP A 95 12.44 1.08 -21.98
N GLN A 96 12.37 -0.10 -22.59
CA GLN A 96 11.12 -0.82 -22.86
C GLN A 96 10.44 -1.27 -21.56
N LEU A 97 11.21 -1.67 -20.54
CA LEU A 97 10.66 -2.00 -19.22
C LEU A 97 9.99 -0.79 -18.60
N LYS A 98 10.59 0.40 -18.76
CA LYS A 98 9.98 1.66 -18.30
C LYS A 98 8.65 1.95 -19.00
N ALA A 99 8.54 1.66 -20.29
CA ALA A 99 7.27 1.75 -21.01
C ALA A 99 6.22 0.79 -20.43
N PHE A 100 6.59 -0.46 -20.17
CA PHE A 100 5.71 -1.44 -19.52
C PHE A 100 5.26 -0.99 -18.13
N VAL A 101 6.18 -0.45 -17.33
CA VAL A 101 5.86 0.09 -16.00
C VAL A 101 4.87 1.25 -16.10
N CYS A 102 5.10 2.20 -16.99
CA CYS A 102 4.21 3.35 -17.19
C CYS A 102 2.81 2.96 -17.66
N ARG A 103 2.70 1.93 -18.50
CA ARG A 103 1.43 1.50 -19.09
C ARG A 103 0.64 0.59 -18.18
N PHE A 104 1.32 -0.32 -17.46
CA PHE A 104 0.68 -1.43 -16.78
C PHE A 104 1.09 -1.55 -15.31
N SER A 105 2.37 -1.84 -15.02
CA SER A 105 2.79 -2.20 -13.66
C SER A 105 2.51 -1.10 -12.63
N ALA A 106 2.75 0.18 -12.97
CA ALA A 106 2.43 1.28 -12.09
C ALA A 106 0.92 1.43 -11.87
N VAL A 107 0.11 1.15 -12.90
CA VAL A 107 -1.36 1.20 -12.78
C VAL A 107 -1.83 0.15 -11.78
N VAL A 108 -1.39 -1.11 -11.95
CA VAL A 108 -1.71 -2.22 -11.03
C VAL A 108 -1.22 -1.95 -9.61
N PHE A 109 -0.02 -1.37 -9.46
CA PHE A 109 0.52 -0.98 -8.16
C PHE A 109 -0.39 0.02 -7.42
N TYR A 110 -0.83 1.09 -8.10
CA TYR A 110 -1.75 2.04 -7.47
C TYR A 110 -3.15 1.44 -7.26
N ASP A 111 -3.63 0.61 -8.18
CA ASP A 111 -4.93 -0.05 -8.10
C ASP A 111 -5.04 -0.91 -6.83
N THR A 112 -4.05 -1.79 -6.62
CA THR A 112 -3.93 -2.61 -5.41
C THR A 112 -3.77 -1.79 -4.13
N MET A 113 -3.04 -0.67 -4.18
CA MET A 113 -2.95 0.24 -3.03
C MET A 113 -4.33 0.78 -2.61
N TYR A 114 -5.14 1.22 -3.57
CA TYR A 114 -6.48 1.73 -3.27
C TYR A 114 -7.47 0.62 -2.86
N ILE A 115 -7.34 -0.57 -3.44
CA ILE A 115 -8.08 -1.76 -2.98
C ILE A 115 -7.75 -2.02 -1.50
N SER A 116 -6.48 -2.05 -1.12
CA SER A 116 -6.06 -2.25 0.28
C SER A 116 -6.59 -1.15 1.21
N ILE A 117 -6.57 0.12 0.79
CA ILE A 117 -7.17 1.26 1.53
C ILE A 117 -8.66 1.02 1.82
N VAL A 118 -9.44 0.67 0.78
CA VAL A 118 -10.88 0.44 0.93
C VAL A 118 -11.14 -0.79 1.81
N LEU A 119 -10.39 -1.88 1.62
CA LEU A 119 -10.53 -3.09 2.43
C LEU A 119 -10.20 -2.86 3.91
N LEU A 120 -9.17 -2.06 4.23
CA LEU A 120 -8.89 -1.66 5.61
C LEU A 120 -10.02 -0.82 6.21
N GLY A 121 -10.62 0.08 5.43
CA GLY A 121 -11.82 0.82 5.81
C GLY A 121 -13.00 -0.11 6.12
N LEU A 122 -13.23 -1.14 5.30
CA LEU A 122 -14.27 -2.15 5.52
C LEU A 122 -13.99 -3.03 6.75
N ILE A 123 -12.73 -3.36 7.02
CA ILE A 123 -12.33 -4.06 8.25
C ILE A 123 -12.60 -3.18 9.47
N ALA A 124 -12.23 -1.90 9.43
CA ALA A 124 -12.50 -0.96 10.51
C ALA A 124 -14.01 -0.80 10.75
N PHE A 125 -14.81 -0.74 9.68
CA PHE A 125 -16.27 -0.72 9.76
C PHE A 125 -16.85 -2.00 10.38
N ASP A 126 -16.37 -3.18 9.98
CA ASP A 126 -16.77 -4.46 10.58
C ASP A 126 -16.44 -4.52 12.08
N ARG A 127 -15.28 -3.99 12.48
CA ARG A 127 -14.87 -3.87 13.88
C ARG A 127 -15.74 -2.88 14.65
N PHE A 128 -16.02 -1.72 14.06
CA PHE A 128 -16.93 -0.72 14.61
C PHE A 128 -18.31 -1.32 14.91
N LEU A 129 -18.94 -1.98 13.94
CA LEU A 129 -20.27 -2.58 14.12
C LEU A 129 -20.28 -3.61 15.25
N LYS A 130 -19.27 -4.48 15.32
CA LYS A 130 -19.16 -5.51 16.38
C LYS A 130 -18.94 -4.93 17.77
N ILE A 131 -18.26 -3.79 17.89
CA ILE A 131 -17.98 -3.15 19.18
C ILE A 131 -19.18 -2.31 19.65
N VAL A 132 -19.83 -1.58 18.74
CA VAL A 132 -20.94 -0.67 19.08
C VAL A 132 -22.26 -1.44 19.23
N ARG A 133 -22.50 -2.49 18.43
CA ARG A 133 -23.72 -3.30 18.46
C ARG A 133 -23.39 -4.80 18.44
N PRO A 134 -22.90 -5.38 19.56
CA PRO A 134 -22.44 -6.77 19.62
C PRO A 134 -23.54 -7.81 19.32
N PHE A 135 -24.81 -7.48 19.54
CA PHE A 135 -25.97 -8.34 19.26
C PHE A 135 -26.76 -7.94 18.02
N GLY A 136 -26.33 -6.90 17.30
CA GLY A 136 -26.99 -6.48 16.06
C GLY A 136 -26.69 -7.45 14.93
N LYS A 137 -27.71 -7.90 14.20
CA LYS A 137 -27.53 -8.65 12.94
C LYS A 137 -27.56 -7.66 11.78
N PHE A 138 -26.39 -7.28 11.27
CA PHE A 138 -26.30 -6.47 10.05
C PHE A 138 -26.01 -7.35 8.83
N TRP A 139 -26.64 -7.07 7.69
CA TRP A 139 -26.36 -7.78 6.44
C TRP A 139 -24.87 -7.71 6.05
N VAL A 140 -24.20 -6.60 6.34
CA VAL A 140 -22.75 -6.40 6.10
C VAL A 140 -21.86 -7.31 6.96
N GLN A 141 -22.41 -7.93 8.02
CA GLN A 141 -21.70 -8.88 8.87
C GLN A 141 -21.84 -10.35 8.41
N ASN A 142 -22.49 -10.59 7.26
CA ASN A 142 -22.56 -11.90 6.61
C ASN A 142 -21.34 -12.10 5.66
N PRO A 143 -20.61 -13.23 5.76
CA PRO A 143 -19.51 -13.55 4.84
C PRO A 143 -19.87 -13.48 3.35
N THR A 144 -21.11 -13.81 2.97
CA THR A 144 -21.55 -13.70 1.57
C THR A 144 -21.57 -12.25 1.11
N SER A 145 -22.11 -11.35 1.93
CA SER A 145 -22.11 -9.91 1.68
C SER A 145 -20.70 -9.35 1.58
N ALA A 146 -19.79 -9.80 2.46
CA ALA A 146 -18.38 -9.42 2.37
C ALA A 146 -17.74 -9.86 1.05
N LYS A 147 -18.02 -11.09 0.57
CA LYS A 147 -17.52 -11.56 -0.73
C LYS A 147 -18.02 -10.69 -1.89
N ILE A 148 -19.32 -10.38 -1.90
CA ILE A 148 -19.94 -9.51 -2.92
C ILE A 148 -19.28 -8.13 -2.87
N LEU A 149 -19.18 -7.52 -1.68
CA LEU A 149 -18.61 -6.19 -1.51
C LEU A 149 -17.14 -6.15 -1.95
N THR A 150 -16.34 -7.16 -1.60
CA THR A 150 -14.96 -7.24 -2.11
C THR A 150 -14.90 -7.41 -3.62
N GLY A 151 -15.79 -8.23 -4.21
CA GLY A 151 -15.87 -8.39 -5.66
C GLY A 151 -16.21 -7.09 -6.37
N LEU A 152 -17.13 -6.29 -5.81
CA LEU A 152 -17.48 -4.97 -6.32
C LEU A 152 -16.31 -3.99 -6.24
N VAL A 153 -15.54 -4.01 -5.13
CA VAL A 153 -14.33 -3.19 -4.99
C VAL A 153 -13.32 -3.53 -6.09
N TRP A 154 -13.02 -4.82 -6.28
CA TRP A 154 -12.12 -5.28 -7.34
C TRP A 154 -12.61 -4.86 -8.73
N LEU A 155 -13.89 -5.09 -9.03
CA LEU A 155 -14.48 -4.74 -10.31
C LEU A 155 -14.41 -3.23 -10.56
N PHE A 156 -14.74 -2.42 -9.56
CA PHE A 156 -14.70 -0.96 -9.65
C PHE A 156 -13.30 -0.45 -10.02
N PHE A 157 -12.27 -0.90 -9.32
CA PHE A 157 -10.89 -0.51 -9.57
C PHE A 157 -10.36 -1.04 -10.90
N LEU A 158 -10.74 -2.26 -11.29
CA LEU A 158 -10.46 -2.82 -12.61
C LEU A 158 -11.09 -1.98 -13.74
N VAL A 159 -12.33 -1.53 -13.59
CA VAL A 159 -13.01 -0.66 -14.57
C VAL A 159 -12.32 0.70 -14.68
N LEU A 160 -11.81 1.28 -13.59
CA LEU A 160 -11.06 2.54 -13.64
C LEU A 160 -9.68 2.37 -14.29
N SER A 161 -8.99 1.27 -14.02
CA SER A 161 -7.61 1.02 -14.46
C SER A 161 -7.49 0.58 -15.92
N LEU A 162 -8.48 -0.14 -16.46
CA LEU A 162 -8.48 -0.62 -17.84
C LEU A 162 -8.35 0.51 -18.88
N PRO A 163 -9.22 1.55 -18.91
CA PRO A 163 -9.07 2.63 -19.88
C PRO A 163 -7.77 3.42 -19.68
N ASN A 164 -7.31 3.58 -18.43
CA ASN A 164 -6.03 4.25 -18.14
C ASN A 164 -4.82 3.52 -18.76
N THR A 165 -4.91 2.19 -18.87
CA THR A 165 -3.92 1.34 -19.55
C THR A 165 -4.08 1.42 -21.07
N ILE A 166 -5.30 1.22 -21.58
CA ILE A 166 -5.61 1.20 -23.02
C ILE A 166 -5.29 2.54 -23.69
N LEU A 167 -5.65 3.66 -23.06
CA LEU A 167 -5.42 5.01 -23.57
C LEU A 167 -3.95 5.46 -23.46
N SER A 168 -3.07 4.60 -22.95
CA SER A 168 -1.63 4.79 -22.93
C SER A 168 -0.96 4.32 -24.25
N ASN A 169 -1.54 4.73 -25.38
CA ASN A 169 -1.31 4.15 -26.70
C ASN A 169 -0.29 4.89 -27.59
N LYS A 170 0.32 6.00 -27.13
CA LYS A 170 1.35 6.70 -27.93
C LYS A 170 2.64 5.87 -28.03
N THR A 171 3.35 5.98 -29.15
CA THR A 171 4.62 5.29 -29.41
C THR A 171 5.65 5.58 -28.32
N ALA A 172 6.22 4.51 -27.75
CA ALA A 172 7.24 4.62 -26.72
C ALA A 172 8.62 4.82 -27.35
N THR A 173 9.36 5.82 -26.87
CA THR A 173 10.74 6.14 -27.27
C THR A 173 11.59 6.36 -26.01
N PRO A 174 12.93 6.26 -26.08
CA PRO A 174 13.81 6.51 -24.94
C PRO A 174 13.56 7.86 -24.24
N GLN A 175 13.14 8.88 -25.00
CA GLN A 175 12.80 10.20 -24.49
C GLN A 175 11.39 10.22 -23.87
N SER A 176 10.38 9.62 -24.53
CA SER A 176 9.00 9.69 -24.04
C SER A 176 8.80 8.90 -22.75
N VAL A 177 9.51 7.77 -22.55
CA VAL A 177 9.40 6.94 -21.33
C VAL A 177 9.95 7.63 -20.07
N ARG A 178 10.69 8.75 -20.21
CA ARG A 178 11.13 9.53 -19.04
C ARG A 178 9.95 10.11 -18.25
N LYS A 179 8.81 10.33 -18.91
CA LYS A 179 7.56 10.81 -18.29
C LYS A 179 6.40 9.94 -18.76
N CYS A 180 5.81 9.14 -17.86
CA CYS A 180 4.69 8.25 -18.22
C CYS A 180 3.50 8.99 -18.86
N ALA A 181 3.27 10.25 -18.49
CA ALA A 181 2.25 11.10 -19.11
C ALA A 181 2.45 11.27 -20.63
N SER A 182 3.69 11.27 -21.11
CA SER A 182 4.00 11.38 -22.54
C SER A 182 3.58 10.15 -23.36
N LEU A 183 3.30 9.01 -22.72
CA LEU A 183 2.79 7.80 -23.38
C LEU A 183 1.25 7.80 -23.52
N LYS A 184 0.55 8.77 -22.94
CA LYS A 184 -0.91 8.85 -22.96
C LYS A 184 -1.43 9.74 -24.09
N SER A 185 -2.55 9.31 -24.69
CA SER A 185 -3.36 10.16 -25.59
C SER A 185 -3.96 11.34 -24.81
N TYR A 186 -4.55 12.31 -25.52
CA TYR A 186 -5.27 13.42 -24.89
C TYR A 186 -6.38 12.90 -23.96
N LEU A 187 -7.21 11.98 -24.46
CA LEU A 187 -8.24 11.31 -23.65
C LEU A 187 -7.63 10.51 -22.50
N GLY A 188 -6.48 9.87 -22.70
CA GLY A 188 -5.76 9.15 -21.65
C GLY A 188 -5.27 10.04 -20.52
N LEU A 189 -4.82 11.27 -20.82
CA LEU A 189 -4.45 12.26 -19.80
C LEU A 189 -5.66 12.72 -19.00
N LYS A 190 -6.77 13.04 -19.67
CA LYS A 190 -8.04 13.43 -19.02
C LYS A 190 -8.62 12.31 -18.16
N TRP A 191 -8.59 11.08 -18.65
CA TRP A 191 -9.01 9.91 -17.87
C TRP A 191 -8.10 9.67 -16.67
N HIS A 192 -6.77 9.76 -16.85
CA HIS A 192 -5.81 9.62 -15.77
C HIS A 192 -6.02 10.67 -14.66
N GLU A 193 -6.28 11.92 -15.06
CA GLU A 193 -6.63 13.02 -14.16
C GLU A 193 -7.93 12.69 -13.38
N ALA A 194 -9.00 12.29 -14.07
CA ALA A 194 -10.26 11.91 -13.45
C ALA A 194 -10.10 10.74 -12.45
N VAL A 195 -9.39 9.67 -12.83
CA VAL A 195 -9.08 8.54 -11.94
C VAL A 195 -8.28 9.02 -10.73
N SER A 196 -7.29 9.89 -10.92
CA SER A 196 -6.51 10.45 -9.81
C SER A 196 -7.38 11.22 -8.82
N TYR A 197 -8.35 12.02 -9.30
CA TYR A 197 -9.30 12.72 -8.43
C TYR A 197 -10.27 11.77 -7.73
N ILE A 198 -10.83 10.79 -8.45
CA ILE A 198 -11.73 9.77 -7.87
C ILE A 198 -11.02 9.02 -6.75
N CYS A 199 -9.80 8.55 -6.98
CA CYS A 199 -9.05 7.82 -5.97
C CYS A 199 -8.64 8.70 -4.79
N GLN A 200 -8.35 9.98 -5.00
CA GLN A 200 -8.10 10.93 -3.91
C GLN A 200 -9.37 11.17 -3.08
N PHE A 201 -10.53 11.33 -3.72
CA PHE A 201 -11.82 11.44 -3.03
C PHE A 201 -12.10 10.19 -2.18
N ILE A 202 -11.95 9.00 -2.75
CA ILE A 202 -12.09 7.73 -2.02
C ILE A 202 -11.19 7.70 -0.79
N PHE A 203 -9.91 8.07 -0.95
CA PHE A 203 -8.97 8.11 0.19
C PHE A 203 -9.46 9.05 1.30
N TRP A 204 -9.87 10.28 0.98
CA TRP A 204 -10.35 11.23 1.99
C TRP A 204 -11.63 10.74 2.68
N THR A 205 -12.55 10.14 1.93
CA THR A 205 -13.74 9.50 2.52
C THR A 205 -13.35 8.39 3.50
N VAL A 206 -12.45 7.49 3.11
CA VAL A 206 -11.97 6.42 4.00
C VAL A 206 -11.23 6.98 5.19
N LEU A 207 -10.39 8.01 5.03
CA LEU A 207 -9.67 8.68 6.11
C LEU A 207 -10.63 9.25 7.16
N ILE A 208 -11.66 9.98 6.73
CA ILE A 208 -12.67 10.55 7.63
C ILE A 208 -13.41 9.43 8.37
N LEU A 209 -13.84 8.38 7.67
CA LEU A 209 -14.48 7.22 8.30
C LEU A 209 -13.56 6.52 9.30
N MET A 210 -12.28 6.36 8.96
CA MET A 210 -11.27 5.77 9.85
C MET A 210 -11.09 6.60 11.13
N LEU A 211 -11.04 7.93 11.03
CA LEU A 211 -10.97 8.82 12.19
C LEU A 211 -12.23 8.71 13.06
N LEU A 212 -13.42 8.72 12.44
CA LEU A 212 -14.69 8.58 13.16
C LEU A 212 -14.77 7.23 13.90
N PHE A 213 -14.44 6.13 13.23
CA PHE A 213 -14.42 4.81 13.85
C PHE A 213 -13.37 4.73 14.94
N TYR A 214 -12.18 5.30 14.75
CA TYR A 214 -11.14 5.36 15.78
C TYR A 214 -11.63 6.05 17.05
N ILE A 215 -12.25 7.24 16.92
CA ILE A 215 -12.78 8.01 18.06
C ILE A 215 -13.88 7.23 18.79
N ILE A 216 -14.86 6.69 18.06
CA ILE A 216 -15.99 5.98 18.67
C ILE A 216 -15.53 4.67 19.33
N ILE A 217 -14.67 3.90 18.67
CA ILE A 217 -14.11 2.67 19.23
C ILE A 217 -13.29 2.99 20.47
N THR A 218 -12.43 4.01 20.43
CA THR A 218 -11.65 4.45 21.60
C THR A 218 -12.55 4.80 22.78
N LYS A 219 -13.59 5.62 22.55
CA LYS A 219 -14.57 5.96 23.57
C LYS A 219 -15.24 4.71 24.15
N LYS A 220 -15.70 3.78 23.31
CA LYS A 220 -16.38 2.55 23.78
C LYS A 220 -15.46 1.59 24.50
N VAL A 221 -14.22 1.45 24.04
CA VAL A 221 -13.20 0.64 24.71
C VAL A 221 -12.84 1.24 26.07
N TYR A 222 -12.73 2.57 26.15
CA TYR A 222 -12.46 3.28 27.40
C TYR A 222 -13.63 3.21 28.39
N GLU A 223 -14.87 3.42 27.94
CA GLU A 223 -16.08 3.23 28.75
C GLU A 223 -16.15 1.80 29.32
N SER A 224 -15.86 0.80 28.48
CA SER A 224 -15.77 -0.60 28.92
C SER A 224 -14.64 -0.79 29.92
N TYR A 225 -13.48 -0.15 29.73
CA TYR A 225 -12.34 -0.26 30.63
C TYR A 225 -12.67 0.22 32.05
N ILE A 226 -13.33 1.38 32.17
CA ILE A 226 -13.77 1.95 33.45
C ILE A 226 -14.79 1.03 34.12
N LYS A 227 -15.83 0.59 33.39
CA LYS A 227 -16.88 -0.29 33.94
C LYS A 227 -16.33 -1.62 34.44
N THR A 228 -15.33 -2.17 33.74
CA THR A 228 -14.70 -3.44 34.11
C THR A 228 -13.53 -3.25 35.07
N GLN A 229 -13.16 -2.05 35.50
CA GLN A 229 -12.05 -1.87 36.47
C GLN A 229 -12.37 -2.52 37.84
N LYS A 230 -13.65 -2.73 38.15
CA LYS A 230 -14.13 -3.47 39.34
C LYS A 230 -14.04 -5.00 39.25
N LYS A 231 -13.70 -5.57 38.08
CA LYS A 231 -13.49 -7.03 37.86
C LYS A 231 -12.13 -7.23 37.19
N ASP A 232 -11.24 -8.09 37.70
CA ASP A 232 -9.87 -8.26 37.17
C ASP A 232 -9.82 -8.98 35.78
N ASN A 233 -10.49 -8.40 34.77
CA ASN A 233 -10.58 -8.93 33.42
C ASN A 233 -9.55 -8.28 32.48
N LYS A 234 -8.27 -8.32 32.87
CA LYS A 234 -7.12 -7.85 32.06
C LYS A 234 -7.10 -8.44 30.64
N ARG A 235 -7.57 -9.68 30.47
CA ARG A 235 -7.62 -10.40 29.18
C ARG A 235 -8.60 -9.77 28.19
N GLU A 236 -9.79 -9.37 28.63
CA GLU A 236 -10.80 -8.76 27.76
C GLU A 236 -10.36 -7.38 27.26
N LYS A 237 -9.72 -6.60 28.14
CA LYS A 237 -9.11 -5.30 27.83
C LYS A 237 -8.05 -5.41 26.74
N ARG A 238 -7.13 -6.38 26.87
CA ARG A 238 -6.06 -6.62 25.89
C ARG A 238 -6.61 -7.07 24.53
N ILE A 239 -7.73 -7.80 24.48
CA ILE A 239 -8.34 -8.24 23.22
C ILE A 239 -9.01 -7.06 22.48
N LYS A 240 -9.71 -6.17 23.20
CA LYS A 240 -10.36 -5.00 22.61
C LYS A 240 -9.36 -3.98 22.06
N GLY A 241 -8.22 -3.77 22.73
CA GLY A 241 -7.19 -2.84 22.28
C GLY A 241 -6.43 -3.28 21.01
N LYS A 242 -6.45 -4.56 20.66
CA LYS A 242 -5.75 -5.07 19.47
C LYS A 242 -6.26 -4.46 18.16
N VAL A 243 -7.51 -4.01 18.10
CA VAL A 243 -8.11 -3.45 16.88
C VAL A 243 -7.45 -2.14 16.44
N PHE A 244 -6.73 -1.46 17.35
CA PHE A 244 -6.03 -0.22 17.05
C PHE A 244 -4.92 -0.37 16.02
N ILE A 245 -4.36 -1.57 15.87
CA ILE A 245 -3.33 -1.83 14.85
C ILE A 245 -3.83 -1.51 13.43
N ILE A 246 -5.12 -1.71 13.13
CA ILE A 246 -5.70 -1.41 11.82
C ILE A 246 -5.58 0.09 11.52
N PHE A 247 -5.92 0.92 12.51
CA PHE A 247 -5.83 2.38 12.39
C PHE A 247 -4.36 2.82 12.30
N THR A 248 -3.49 2.28 13.15
CA THR A 248 -2.06 2.58 13.12
C THR A 248 -1.45 2.30 11.75
N VAL A 249 -1.69 1.11 11.18
CA VAL A 249 -1.19 0.75 9.85
C VAL A 249 -1.73 1.71 8.79
N PHE A 250 -3.02 2.02 8.83
CA PHE A 250 -3.64 2.93 7.86
C PHE A 250 -3.02 4.34 7.89
N PHE A 251 -2.96 4.96 9.07
CA PHE A 251 -2.43 6.32 9.23
C PHE A 251 -0.93 6.39 8.98
N LEU A 252 -0.16 5.36 9.36
CA LEU A 252 1.27 5.32 9.13
C LEU A 252 1.60 5.15 7.64
N CYS A 253 0.95 4.20 6.96
CA CYS A 253 1.32 3.83 5.59
C CYS A 253 0.69 4.79 4.57
N PHE A 254 -0.62 5.01 4.60
CA PHE A 254 -1.32 5.65 3.48
C PHE A 254 -1.45 7.16 3.61
N ALA A 255 -1.73 7.67 4.82
CA ALA A 255 -2.01 9.09 4.98
C ALA A 255 -0.86 10.00 4.50
N PRO A 256 0.43 9.77 4.87
CA PRO A 256 1.52 10.65 4.46
C PRO A 256 1.63 10.78 2.94
N PHE A 257 1.40 9.70 2.20
CA PHE A 257 1.45 9.71 0.74
C PHE A 257 0.37 10.61 0.14
N HIS A 258 -0.88 10.46 0.59
CA HIS A 258 -1.98 11.22 0.04
C HIS A 258 -1.92 12.71 0.41
N PHE A 259 -1.40 13.05 1.59
CA PHE A 259 -1.12 14.44 1.95
C PHE A 259 0.00 15.03 1.09
N SER A 260 1.07 14.27 0.81
CA SER A 260 2.21 14.74 0.00
C SER A 260 1.90 14.80 -1.50
N ARG A 261 1.00 13.94 -1.98
CA ARG A 261 0.64 13.84 -3.41
C ARG A 261 -0.12 15.08 -3.90
N VAL A 262 -0.98 15.67 -3.09
CA VAL A 262 -1.78 16.86 -3.46
C VAL A 262 -0.88 18.06 -3.84
N PRO A 263 0.00 18.58 -2.96
CA PRO A 263 0.87 19.70 -3.30
C PRO A 263 1.86 19.34 -4.41
N TYR A 264 2.35 18.10 -4.47
CA TYR A 264 3.19 17.66 -5.59
C TYR A 264 2.43 17.75 -6.93
N THR A 265 1.18 17.29 -6.99
CA THR A 265 0.37 17.34 -8.22
C THR A 265 0.09 18.78 -8.63
N LEU A 266 -0.28 19.65 -7.68
CA LEU A 266 -0.48 21.08 -7.92
C LEU A 266 0.79 21.74 -8.45
N SER A 267 1.97 21.40 -7.87
CA SER A 267 3.25 21.96 -8.31
C SER A 267 3.62 21.59 -9.75
N GLN A 268 3.02 20.53 -10.29
CA GLN A 268 3.26 20.06 -11.65
C GLN A 268 2.33 20.72 -12.67
N THR A 269 1.20 21.29 -12.22
CA THR A 269 0.18 21.92 -13.08
C THR A 269 0.22 23.45 -13.03
N THR A 270 0.75 24.04 -11.96
CA THR A 270 0.85 25.50 -11.80
C THR A 270 2.06 26.04 -12.55
N ALA A 271 1.87 27.12 -13.32
CA ALA A 271 2.97 27.87 -13.92
C ALA A 271 3.72 28.66 -12.83
N HIS A 272 5.05 28.61 -12.81
CA HIS A 272 5.94 29.33 -11.88
C HIS A 272 6.05 28.77 -10.44
N VAL A 273 6.41 27.49 -10.31
CA VAL A 273 6.85 26.94 -9.01
C VAL A 273 8.37 26.92 -8.95
N ASP A 274 8.92 27.35 -7.83
CA ASP A 274 10.37 27.29 -7.57
C ASP A 274 10.91 25.85 -7.71
N CYS A 275 12.07 25.70 -8.35
CA CYS A 275 12.67 24.41 -8.64
C CYS A 275 13.10 23.67 -7.36
N ALA A 276 13.54 24.40 -6.32
CA ALA A 276 13.90 23.78 -5.04
C ALA A 276 12.66 23.20 -4.36
N LEU A 277 11.55 23.96 -4.33
CA LEU A 277 10.26 23.47 -3.84
C LEU A 277 9.76 22.24 -4.63
N GLN A 278 9.85 22.26 -5.96
CA GLN A 278 9.46 21.12 -6.80
C GLN A 278 10.31 19.87 -6.51
N LYS A 279 11.61 20.04 -6.24
CA LYS A 279 12.52 18.94 -5.83
C LYS A 279 12.13 18.39 -4.46
N GLN A 280 11.84 19.25 -3.48
CA GLN A 280 11.39 18.84 -2.15
C GLN A 280 10.09 18.07 -2.19
N LEU A 281 9.09 18.57 -2.93
CA LEU A 281 7.80 17.90 -3.09
C LEU A 281 7.94 16.54 -3.79
N PHE A 282 8.84 16.42 -4.76
CA PHE A 282 9.15 15.14 -5.39
C PHE A 282 9.73 14.13 -4.40
N VAL A 283 10.74 14.54 -3.61
CA VAL A 283 11.34 13.67 -2.60
C VAL A 283 10.33 13.28 -1.53
N ALA A 284 9.52 14.24 -1.03
CA ALA A 284 8.47 13.96 -0.06
C ALA A 284 7.45 12.96 -0.61
N LYS A 285 7.00 13.12 -1.87
CA LYS A 285 6.09 12.21 -2.53
C LYS A 285 6.68 10.81 -2.71
N GLU A 286 7.96 10.67 -3.11
CA GLU A 286 8.58 9.34 -3.27
C GLU A 286 8.84 8.66 -1.92
N SER A 287 9.28 9.41 -0.90
CA SER A 287 9.47 8.89 0.46
C SER A 287 8.17 8.40 1.08
N THR A 288 7.10 9.17 0.92
CA THR A 288 5.80 8.77 1.46
C THR A 288 5.13 7.68 0.62
N LEU A 289 5.39 7.60 -0.69
CA LEU A 289 4.98 6.46 -1.51
C LEU A 289 5.68 5.17 -1.10
N TRP A 290 6.97 5.25 -0.77
CA TRP A 290 7.70 4.12 -0.20
C TRP A 290 7.08 3.70 1.13
N LEU A 291 6.74 4.65 2.00
CA LEU A 291 6.04 4.38 3.27
C LEU A 291 4.67 3.72 3.02
N ALA A 292 3.91 4.16 2.02
CA ALA A 292 2.66 3.52 1.63
C ALA A 292 2.86 2.06 1.19
N ALA A 293 3.91 1.78 0.42
CA ALA A 293 4.26 0.42 0.00
C ALA A 293 4.67 -0.50 1.15
N THR A 294 5.05 0.04 2.32
CA THR A 294 5.33 -0.82 3.51
C THR A 294 4.07 -1.52 4.02
N ASN A 295 2.87 -1.15 3.56
CA ASN A 295 1.62 -1.82 3.93
C ASN A 295 1.70 -3.34 3.69
N VAL A 296 2.33 -3.78 2.60
CA VAL A 296 2.48 -5.21 2.25
C VAL A 296 3.23 -6.01 3.32
N CYS A 297 4.03 -5.33 4.15
CA CYS A 297 4.75 -5.92 5.28
C CYS A 297 3.97 -5.77 6.60
N MET A 298 3.17 -4.70 6.73
CA MET A 298 2.42 -4.37 7.93
C MET A 298 1.10 -5.15 8.07
N ASP A 299 0.44 -5.47 6.96
CA ASP A 299 -0.82 -6.23 6.96
C ASP A 299 -0.65 -7.65 7.56
N PRO A 300 0.45 -8.39 7.32
CA PRO A 300 0.80 -9.59 8.08
C PRO A 300 0.84 -9.43 9.62
N LEU A 301 1.21 -8.25 10.14
CA LEU A 301 1.14 -7.97 11.58
C LEU A 301 -0.31 -7.88 12.06
N ILE A 302 -1.21 -7.31 11.26
CA ILE A 302 -2.65 -7.31 11.54
C ILE A 302 -3.14 -8.76 11.68
N TYR A 303 -2.68 -9.66 10.81
CA TYR A 303 -3.06 -11.07 10.86
C TYR A 303 -2.57 -11.74 12.15
N MET A 304 -1.30 -11.53 12.51
CA MET A 304 -0.70 -12.07 13.74
C MET A 304 -1.35 -11.53 15.02
N VAL A 305 -1.80 -10.27 15.01
CA VAL A 305 -2.39 -9.64 16.19
C VAL A 305 -3.88 -9.99 16.35
N LEU A 306 -4.63 -9.98 15.25
CA LEU A 306 -6.10 -10.05 15.25
C LEU A 306 -6.70 -11.40 14.83
N CYS A 307 -5.98 -12.24 14.07
CA CYS A 307 -6.54 -13.47 13.50
C CYS A 307 -6.09 -14.70 14.30
N LYS A 308 -6.92 -15.18 15.24
CA LYS A 308 -6.60 -16.39 16.02
C LYS A 308 -6.37 -17.65 15.17
N PRO A 309 -7.22 -17.99 14.17
CA PRO A 309 -6.99 -19.17 13.33
C PRO A 309 -5.66 -19.13 12.59
N PHE A 310 -5.22 -17.93 12.19
CA PHE A 310 -3.91 -17.70 11.57
C PHE A 310 -2.76 -17.99 12.55
N VAL A 311 -2.83 -17.40 13.74
CA VAL A 311 -1.82 -17.57 14.79
C VAL A 311 -1.69 -19.03 15.20
N GLU A 312 -2.81 -19.73 15.40
CA GLU A 312 -2.82 -21.16 15.74
C GLU A 312 -2.15 -22.00 14.64
N ARG A 313 -2.45 -21.72 13.36
CA ARG A 313 -1.83 -22.41 12.22
C ARG A 313 -0.31 -22.20 12.17
N VAL A 314 0.16 -20.97 12.31
CA VAL A 314 1.59 -20.63 12.18
C VAL A 314 2.39 -21.05 13.41
N LEU A 315 1.91 -20.74 14.62
CA LEU A 315 2.66 -20.99 15.87
C LEU A 315 2.51 -22.41 16.39
N CYS A 316 1.32 -23.03 16.37
CA CYS A 316 1.16 -24.40 16.88
C CYS A 316 1.82 -25.43 15.95
N ARG A 317 1.94 -25.14 14.64
CA ARG A 317 2.76 -25.97 13.75
C ARG A 317 4.25 -25.84 14.07
N ARG A 318 4.77 -24.62 14.34
CA ARG A 318 6.17 -24.45 14.81
C ARG A 318 6.44 -25.24 16.10
N ALA A 319 5.49 -25.30 17.03
CA ALA A 319 5.61 -26.10 18.24
C ALA A 319 5.59 -27.62 17.96
N LYS A 320 4.71 -28.10 17.07
CA LYS A 320 4.67 -29.51 16.64
C LYS A 320 5.90 -29.93 15.84
N THR A 321 6.41 -29.07 14.95
CA THR A 321 7.64 -29.31 14.17
C THR A 321 8.88 -29.30 15.05
N ARG A 322 9.00 -28.38 16.03
CA ARG A 322 10.09 -28.40 17.02
C ARG A 322 10.06 -29.66 17.89
N ARG A 323 8.89 -30.10 18.35
CA ARG A 323 8.77 -31.36 19.10
C ARG A 323 9.18 -32.57 18.24
N ARG A 324 8.74 -32.65 16.99
CA ARG A 324 9.17 -33.74 16.09
C ARG A 324 10.67 -33.73 15.77
N ALA A 325 11.29 -32.55 15.66
CA ALA A 325 12.74 -32.44 15.47
C ALA A 325 13.52 -32.86 16.74
N PHE A 326 13.02 -32.53 17.94
CA PHE A 326 13.60 -32.96 19.22
C PHE A 326 13.51 -34.48 19.41
N TYR A 327 12.37 -35.10 19.06
CA TYR A 327 12.20 -36.56 19.15
C TYR A 327 12.92 -37.36 18.04
N ARG A 328 13.42 -36.70 16.98
CA ARG A 328 14.18 -37.37 15.91
C ARG A 328 15.69 -37.41 16.19
N ASN A 329 16.15 -36.86 17.32
CA ASN A 329 17.56 -36.85 17.70
C ASN A 329 17.88 -37.40 19.12
N PRO A 330 17.48 -38.64 19.47
CA PRO A 330 18.07 -39.32 20.63
C PRO A 330 18.75 -40.67 20.30
N LYS A 331 19.29 -40.87 19.08
CA LYS A 331 20.05 -42.09 18.74
C LYS A 331 21.25 -41.79 17.84
N THR A 332 22.28 -41.17 18.41
CA THR A 332 23.66 -41.31 17.91
C THR A 332 24.64 -41.23 19.07
N GLU A 333 24.46 -42.05 20.10
CA GLU A 333 25.46 -42.26 21.16
C GLU A 333 24.98 -43.39 22.11
N LEU A 334 24.90 -44.63 21.61
CA LEU A 334 24.95 -45.83 22.48
C LEU A 334 25.20 -47.11 21.67
N ASP A 335 26.20 -47.11 20.78
CA ASP A 335 26.79 -48.36 20.28
C ASP A 335 28.24 -48.43 20.76
N THR A 336 28.40 -48.65 22.05
CA THR A 336 29.63 -49.25 22.60
C THR A 336 29.25 -50.00 23.87
N GLN A 337 28.83 -51.25 23.71
CA GLN A 337 29.15 -52.41 24.56
C GLN A 337 28.05 -53.48 24.49
N VAL A 338 28.32 -54.49 23.64
CA VAL A 338 27.74 -55.84 23.58
C VAL A 338 28.97 -56.70 23.30
N SER A 339 29.42 -57.73 24.04
CA SER A 339 28.89 -58.58 25.11
C SER A 339 30.08 -59.22 25.86
N PRO A 340 29.84 -59.78 27.06
CA PRO A 340 30.47 -61.03 27.47
C PRO A 340 29.40 -62.11 27.71
N THR A 341 29.52 -63.28 27.05
CA THR A 341 29.31 -64.62 27.65
C THR A 341 29.56 -65.76 26.65
N GLU A 342 30.55 -66.59 27.01
CA GLU A 342 30.62 -68.07 26.97
C GLU A 342 29.89 -68.87 25.88
N SER A 343 30.69 -69.50 25.00
CA SER A 343 30.78 -70.96 24.86
C SER A 343 32.05 -71.34 24.11
#